data_AF-A0A6B3KFL7-F1
#
_entry.id   AF-A0A6B3KFL7-F1
#
_cell.length_a   1.000
_cell.length_b   1.000
_cell.length_c   1.000
_cell.angle_alpha   90.00
_cell.angle_beta   90.00
_cell.angle_gamma   90.00
#
_symmetry.space_group_name_H-M   'P 1'
#
loop_
_entity.id
_entity.type
_entity.pdbx_description
1 polymer ?
#
loop_
_entity_poly.entity_id
_entity_poly.type
_entity_poly.pdbx_seq_one_letter_code
_entity_poly.pdbx_strand_id
1 'polypeptide(L)' 'GVPSFYFGIGGLDPQWLQQARQTGERIPVNHSPDFAPVPQPSIRTGVEAMTLAVMNVMPPPS' A
#
# COMPACT_ATOMS: atom_id res chain seq x y z
N GLY A 1 -13.38 -19.10 -11.46
CA GLY A 1 -12.36 -18.07 -11.18
C GLY A 1 -11.33 -18.63 -10.22
N VAL A 2 -10.16 -18.01 -10.12
CA VAL A 2 -9.10 -18.38 -9.16
C VAL A 2 -9.27 -17.53 -7.89
N PRO A 3 -9.16 -18.09 -6.67
CA PRO A 3 -9.15 -17.30 -5.45
C PRO A 3 -8.00 -16.30 -5.45
N SER A 4 -8.32 -15.03 -5.21
CA SER A 4 -7.36 -13.92 -5.23
C SER A 4 -7.48 -13.10 -3.95
N PHE A 5 -6.36 -12.48 -3.56
CA PHE A 5 -6.27 -11.61 -2.40
C PHE A 5 -5.80 -10.23 -2.84
N TYR A 6 -6.39 -9.18 -2.26
CA TYR A 6 -6.02 -7.78 -2.48
C TYR A 6 -5.98 -7.07 -1.14
N PHE A 7 -4.92 -6.30 -0.88
CA PHE A 7 -4.80 -5.49 0.32
C PHE A 7 -4.08 -4.17 0.01
N GLY A 8 -4.56 -3.09 0.63
CA GLY A 8 -3.95 -1.77 0.51
C GLY A 8 -2.80 -1.61 1.52
N ILE A 9 -1.65 -1.14 1.05
CA ILE A 9 -0.45 -0.89 1.87
C ILE A 9 -0.25 0.60 2.19
N GLY A 10 -1.16 1.47 1.73
CA GLY A 10 -0.99 2.92 1.79
C GLY A 10 0.00 3.42 0.73
N GLY A 11 0.46 4.65 0.90
CA GLY A 11 1.51 5.20 0.05
C GLY A 11 1.59 6.73 0.01
N LEU A 12 0.56 7.44 0.47
CA LEU A 12 0.59 8.90 0.56
C LEU A 12 1.26 9.35 1.87
N ASP A 13 1.87 10.54 1.85
CA ASP A 13 2.45 11.13 3.06
C ASP A 13 1.35 11.30 4.14
N PRO A 14 1.56 10.82 5.38
CA PRO A 14 0.51 10.84 6.40
C PRO A 14 0.08 12.25 6.82
N GLN A 15 1.00 13.22 6.84
CA GLN A 15 0.69 14.60 7.22
C GLN A 15 -0.11 15.28 6.11
N TRP A 16 0.33 15.12 4.86
CA TRP A 16 -0.41 15.61 3.70
C TRP A 16 -1.81 14.99 3.63
N LEU A 17 -1.93 13.68 3.82
CA LEU A 17 -3.22 12.98 3.80
C LEU A 17 -4.16 13.46 4.90
N GLN A 18 -3.63 13.73 6.10
CA GLN A 18 -4.42 14.29 7.20
C GLN A 18 -4.91 15.70 6.87
N GLN A 19 -4.05 16.55 6.31
CA GLN A 19 -4.40 17.90 5.88
C GLN A 19 -5.46 17.88 4.79
N ALA A 20 -5.28 17.06 3.74
CA ALA A 20 -6.23 16.93 2.63
C ALA A 20 -7.63 16.50 3.12
N ARG A 21 -7.70 15.61 4.12
CA ARG A 21 -8.96 15.21 4.75
C ARG A 21 -9.63 16.34 5.52
N GLN A 22 -8.85 17.21 6.18
CA GLN A 22 -9.38 18.35 6.94
C GLN A 22 -9.87 19.47 6.03
N THR A 23 -9.18 19.71 4.92
CA THR A 23 -9.51 20.78 3.96
C THR A 23 -10.53 20.35 2.91
N GLY A 24 -10.83 19.06 2.81
CA GLY A 24 -11.70 18.52 1.75
C GLY A 24 -11.01 18.46 0.38
N GLU A 25 -9.68 18.52 0.36
CA GLU A 25 -8.90 18.40 -0.87
C GLU A 25 -9.06 17.00 -1.49
N ARG A 26 -9.11 16.95 -2.82
CA ARG A 26 -9.26 15.69 -3.56
C ARG A 26 -8.00 14.85 -3.40
N ILE A 27 -8.16 13.67 -2.80
CA ILE A 27 -7.07 12.69 -2.66
C ILE A 27 -6.96 11.87 -3.96
N PRO A 28 -5.81 11.87 -4.65
CA PRO A 28 -5.63 11.06 -5.84
C PRO A 28 -5.54 9.57 -5.45
N VAL A 29 -6.09 8.72 -6.30
CA VAL A 29 -6.16 7.27 -6.11
C VAL A 29 -5.58 6.54 -7.32
N ASN A 30 -5.44 5.22 -7.23
CA ASN A 30 -5.04 4.37 -8.34
C ASN A 30 -5.77 4.76 -9.64
N HIS A 31 -5.03 4.83 -10.75
CA HIS A 31 -5.46 5.31 -12.08
C HIS A 31 -5.60 6.84 -12.27
N SER A 32 -5.34 7.67 -11.27
CA SER A 32 -5.20 9.12 -11.45
C SER A 32 -3.79 9.47 -11.96
N PRO A 33 -3.61 10.42 -12.90
CA PRO A 33 -2.28 10.91 -13.28
C PRO A 33 -1.55 11.61 -12.13
N ASP A 34 -2.30 12.14 -11.16
CA ASP A 34 -1.77 12.83 -9.97
C ASP A 34 -1.44 11.88 -8.79
N PHE A 35 -1.64 10.57 -8.95
CA PHE A 35 -1.34 9.61 -7.88
C PHE A 35 0.17 9.40 -7.76
N ALA A 36 0.77 9.98 -6.72
CA ALA A 36 2.21 9.96 -6.45
C ALA A 36 2.50 9.39 -5.05
N PRO A 37 2.64 8.06 -4.89
CA PRO A 37 3.03 7.47 -3.62
C PRO A 37 4.47 7.85 -3.23
N VAL A 38 4.71 8.05 -1.93
CA VAL A 38 6.02 8.36 -1.33
C VAL A 38 6.93 7.13 -1.54
N PRO A 39 8.03 7.25 -2.32
CA PRO A 39 8.71 6.07 -2.86
C PRO A 39 9.21 5.07 -1.81
N GLN A 40 10.10 5.53 -0.92
CA GLN A 40 10.80 4.65 0.02
C GLN A 40 9.87 3.91 1.00
N PRO A 41 8.94 4.56 1.73
CA PRO A 41 8.05 3.85 2.64
C PRO A 41 7.04 2.96 1.90
N SER A 42 6.57 3.35 0.72
CA SER A 42 5.60 2.55 -0.04
C SER A 42 6.22 1.24 -0.55
N ILE A 43 7.41 1.33 -1.17
CA ILE A 43 8.12 0.15 -1.68
C ILE A 43 8.48 -0.79 -0.53
N ARG A 44 9.03 -0.25 0.56
CA ARG A 44 9.41 -1.05 1.74
C ARG A 44 8.21 -1.80 2.32
N THR A 45 7.10 -1.10 2.54
CA THR A 45 5.86 -1.71 3.09
C THR A 45 5.31 -2.79 2.17
N GLY A 46 5.34 -2.56 0.85
CA GLY A 46 4.89 -3.54 -0.14
C GLY A 46 5.73 -4.82 -0.11
N VAL A 47 7.06 -4.68 -0.10
CA VAL A 47 7.99 -5.82 0.00
C VAL A 47 7.77 -6.59 1.30
N GLU A 48 7.77 -5.90 2.45
CA GLU A 48 7.58 -6.54 3.75
C GLU A 48 6.25 -7.30 3.81
N ALA A 49 5.15 -6.67 3.38
CA ALA A 49 3.83 -7.30 3.41
C ALA A 49 3.72 -8.52 2.47
N MET A 50 4.27 -8.43 1.25
CA MET A 50 4.31 -9.56 0.33
C MET A 50 5.17 -10.71 0.87
N THR A 51 6.35 -10.42 1.41
CA THR A 51 7.23 -11.43 1.99
C THR A 51 6.58 -12.13 3.18
N LEU A 52 5.96 -11.38 4.08
CA LEU A 52 5.24 -11.94 5.22
C LEU A 52 4.04 -12.79 4.79
N ALA A 53 3.30 -12.37 3.76
CA ALA A 53 2.19 -13.15 3.23
C ALA A 53 2.65 -14.51 2.68
N VAL A 54 3.79 -14.55 1.98
CA VAL A 54 4.40 -15.80 1.50
C VAL A 54 4.88 -16.66 2.67
N MET A 55 5.64 -16.09 3.61
CA MET A 55 6.18 -16.83 4.76
C MET A 55 5.07 -17.44 5.62
N ASN A 56 3.92 -16.78 5.73
CA ASN A 56 2.76 -17.27 6.49
C ASN A 56 2.14 -18.55 5.90
N VAL A 57 2.37 -18.85 4.62
CA VAL A 57 1.82 -20.05 3.95
C VAL A 57 2.91 -21.05 3.57
N MET A 58 4.18 -20.74 3.84
CA MET A 58 5.28 -21.67 3.59
C MET A 58 5.26 -22.83 4.60
N PRO A 59 5.55 -24.07 4.16
CA PRO A 59 5.82 -25.15 5.08
C PRO A 59 7.09 -24.86 5.92
N PRO A 60 7.21 -25.43 7.13
CA PRO A 60 8.41 -25.30 7.93
C PRO A 60 9.64 -25.83 7.16
N PRO A 61 10.84 -25.28 7.41
CA PRO A 61 12.06 -25.74 6.77
C PRO A 61 12.32 -27.22 7.10
N SER A 62 12.79 -27.97 6.10
CA SER A 62 13.20 -29.38 6.21
C SER A 62 14.50 -29.56 6.99
#